data_AF-A0A0C9Z922-F1
#
_entry.id   AF-A0A0C9Z922-F1
#
_cell.length_a   1.000
_cell.length_b   1.000
_cell.length_c   1.000
_cell.angle_alpha   90.00
_cell.angle_beta   90.00
_cell.angle_gamma   90.00
#
_symmetry.space_group_name_H-M   'P 1'
#
loop_
_entity.id
_entity.type
_entity.pdbx_description
1 polymer ?
#
loop_
_entity_poly.entity_id
_entity_poly.type
_entity_poly.pdbx_seq_one_letter_code
_entity_poly.pdbx_strand_id
1 'polypeptide(L)'
;LSRGDPLRTDFLFTDNKVLYTSDTTTYSPASYGRRAKTTITRRDPVGGLLEIGVIEWPADPHDRPRVVIRTRSVEMTKTGLYTSPEKFQAQDGSIYEWQISNYRPQLVPLHAGHNTTYVATFLQRLQGSLRARNRGSSASLFVSPEGIHILDDIIVTFVYFVSQWRDRERHRAR
;
A
#
# COMPACT_ATOMS: atom_id res chain seq x y z
N LEU A 1 -5.05 -16.91 -5.72
CA LEU A 1 -4.81 -15.73 -4.86
C LEU A 1 -3.68 -16.09 -3.89
N SER A 2 -2.59 -15.31 -3.86
CA SER A 2 -1.38 -15.64 -3.10
C SER A 2 -1.43 -15.09 -1.67
N ARG A 3 -0.90 -15.84 -0.70
CA ARG A 3 -0.72 -15.42 0.69
C ARG A 3 0.05 -14.08 0.77
N GLY A 4 -0.52 -13.07 1.43
CA GLY A 4 0.09 -11.73 1.59
C GLY A 4 -0.33 -10.69 0.54
N ASP A 5 -1.47 -10.88 -0.13
CA ASP A 5 -2.09 -9.94 -1.07
C ASP A 5 -2.62 -8.69 -0.34
N PRO A 6 -2.05 -7.48 -0.56
CA PRO A 6 -2.50 -6.26 0.12
C PRO A 6 -3.94 -5.87 -0.22
N LEU A 7 -4.56 -6.50 -1.22
CA LEU A 7 -5.93 -6.26 -1.63
C LEU A 7 -6.96 -6.92 -0.70
N ARG A 8 -6.54 -7.93 0.08
CA ARG A 8 -7.34 -8.61 1.11
C ARG A 8 -6.47 -8.99 2.29
N THR A 9 -6.22 -8.02 3.17
CA THR A 9 -5.29 -8.17 4.31
C THR A 9 -5.77 -7.38 5.52
N ASP A 10 -5.59 -7.99 6.69
CA ASP A 10 -5.67 -7.32 8.00
C ASP A 10 -4.30 -6.78 8.39
N PHE A 11 -4.25 -5.51 8.76
CA PHE A 11 -3.09 -4.85 9.34
C PHE A 11 -3.23 -4.90 10.86
N LEU A 12 -2.35 -5.67 11.48
CA LEU A 12 -2.32 -5.85 12.93
C LEU A 12 -1.40 -4.81 13.56
N PHE A 13 -1.81 -4.28 14.71
CA PHE A 13 -0.93 -3.52 15.59
C PHE A 13 -0.04 -4.47 16.41
N THR A 14 0.92 -3.92 17.17
CA THR A 14 1.89 -4.71 17.94
C THR A 14 1.28 -5.61 19.02
N ASP A 15 0.04 -5.34 19.43
CA ASP A 15 -0.75 -6.14 20.37
C ASP A 15 -1.63 -7.21 19.69
N ASN A 16 -1.37 -7.51 18.40
CA ASN A 16 -2.16 -8.40 17.55
C ASN A 16 -3.62 -7.98 17.32
N LYS A 17 -4.01 -6.75 17.65
CA LYS A 17 -5.34 -6.25 17.30
C LYS A 17 -5.37 -5.76 15.85
N VAL A 18 -6.43 -6.13 15.14
CA VAL A 18 -6.71 -5.60 13.80
C VAL A 18 -6.98 -4.11 13.90
N LEU A 19 -6.11 -3.32 13.28
CA LEU A 19 -6.25 -1.87 13.21
C LEU A 19 -6.86 -1.44 11.89
N TYR A 20 -6.40 -2.02 10.77
CA TYR A 20 -6.99 -1.80 9.45
C TYR A 20 -7.34 -3.11 8.78
N THR A 21 -8.37 -3.09 7.94
CA THR A 21 -8.71 -4.17 7.03
C THR A 21 -8.82 -3.59 5.63
N SER A 22 -8.22 -4.28 4.67
CA SER A 22 -8.40 -4.01 3.25
C SER A 22 -9.26 -5.14 2.66
N ASP A 23 -10.31 -4.79 1.94
CA ASP A 23 -11.09 -5.74 1.16
C ASP A 23 -11.30 -5.24 -0.25
N THR A 24 -11.21 -6.16 -1.21
CA THR A 24 -11.38 -5.85 -2.64
C THR A 24 -12.58 -6.59 -3.19
N THR A 25 -13.52 -5.80 -3.71
CA THR A 25 -14.68 -6.30 -4.45
C THR A 25 -14.46 -6.09 -5.94
N THR A 26 -14.64 -7.13 -6.74
CA THR A 26 -14.52 -7.05 -8.20
C THR A 26 -15.89 -7.03 -8.85
N TYR A 27 -16.10 -6.08 -9.74
CA TYR A 27 -17.33 -5.93 -10.50
C TYR A 27 -17.02 -6.24 -11.96
N SER A 28 -17.81 -7.12 -12.57
CA SER A 28 -17.72 -7.47 -13.98
C SER A 28 -19.05 -7.15 -14.66
N PRO A 29 -19.36 -5.87 -14.92
CA PRO A 29 -20.50 -5.53 -15.76
C PRO A 29 -20.27 -6.10 -17.16
N ALA A 30 -21.31 -6.69 -17.75
CA ALA A 30 -21.26 -7.52 -18.96
C ALA A 30 -20.63 -6.84 -20.21
N SER A 31 -20.41 -5.53 -20.18
CA SER A 31 -19.98 -4.70 -21.31
C SER A 31 -18.71 -3.87 -21.07
N TYR A 32 -18.14 -3.83 -19.86
CA TYR A 32 -17.03 -2.91 -19.52
C TYR A 32 -15.94 -3.53 -18.65
N GLY A 33 -15.35 -4.64 -19.11
CA GLY A 33 -14.18 -5.27 -18.49
C GLY A 33 -14.36 -5.58 -16.99
N ARG A 34 -13.26 -5.92 -16.31
CA ARG A 34 -13.28 -6.21 -14.87
C ARG A 34 -12.77 -5.00 -14.10
N ARG A 35 -13.66 -4.33 -13.38
CA ARG A 35 -13.30 -3.27 -12.43
C ARG A 35 -13.12 -3.86 -11.04
N ALA A 36 -12.36 -3.18 -10.19
CA ALA A 36 -12.27 -3.54 -8.78
C ALA A 36 -12.31 -2.31 -7.89
N LYS A 37 -12.83 -2.46 -6.68
CA LYS A 37 -12.77 -1.44 -5.64
C LYS A 37 -12.14 -2.07 -4.40
N THR A 38 -11.05 -1.50 -3.93
CA THR A 38 -10.48 -1.84 -2.62
C THR A 38 -10.93 -0.82 -1.60
N THR A 39 -11.62 -1.26 -0.57
CA THR A 39 -12.00 -0.44 0.58
C THR A 39 -11.08 -0.76 1.74
N ILE A 40 -10.52 0.28 2.35
CA ILE A 40 -9.70 0.20 3.55
C ILE A 40 -10.53 0.77 4.70
N THR A 41 -10.78 -0.06 5.72
CA THR A 41 -11.46 0.33 6.95
C THR A 41 -10.50 0.32 8.12
N ARG A 42 -10.72 1.21 9.09
CA ARG A 42 -10.03 1.22 10.38
C ARG A 42 -11.00 0.90 11.48
N ARG A 43 -10.57 0.10 12.45
CA ARG A 43 -11.34 -0.13 13.67
C ARG A 43 -11.17 1.05 14.63
N ASP A 44 -12.28 1.66 15.02
CA ASP A 44 -12.35 2.70 16.05
C ASP A 44 -12.09 2.07 17.44
N PRO A 45 -11.50 2.81 18.41
CA PRO A 45 -11.50 2.46 19.84
C PRO A 45 -12.79 1.84 20.40
N VAL A 46 -13.98 2.27 19.96
CA VAL A 46 -15.28 1.71 20.39
C VAL A 46 -15.75 0.49 19.57
N GLY A 47 -14.92 -0.01 18.66
CA GLY A 47 -15.19 -1.20 17.84
C GLY A 47 -15.93 -0.93 16.53
N GLY A 48 -16.25 0.33 16.24
CA GLY A 48 -16.82 0.74 14.96
C GLY A 48 -15.85 0.53 13.79
N LEU A 49 -16.38 0.38 12.59
CA LEU A 49 -15.60 0.34 11.35
C LEU A 49 -15.74 1.68 10.63
N LEU A 50 -14.63 2.38 10.48
CA LEU A 50 -14.56 3.65 9.75
C LEU A 50 -13.90 3.42 8.40
N GLU A 51 -14.56 3.81 7.31
CA GLU A 51 -13.93 3.83 5.98
C GLU A 51 -12.85 4.91 5.95
N ILE A 52 -11.59 4.51 5.74
CA ILE A 52 -10.44 5.41 5.70
C ILE A 52 -9.99 5.66 4.27
N GLY A 53 -10.19 4.72 3.36
CA GLY A 53 -9.81 4.95 1.98
C GLY A 53 -10.43 3.97 1.00
N VAL A 54 -10.44 4.41 -0.24
CA VAL A 54 -10.94 3.67 -1.39
C VAL A 54 -9.93 3.75 -2.51
N ILE A 55 -9.64 2.63 -3.13
CA ILE A 55 -8.89 2.54 -4.38
C ILE A 55 -9.82 1.99 -5.46
N GLU A 56 -10.12 2.79 -6.47
CA GLU A 56 -10.90 2.38 -7.63
C GLU A 56 -9.95 1.94 -8.74
N TRP A 57 -9.95 0.64 -9.03
CA TRP A 57 -9.13 0.03 -10.06
C TRP A 57 -9.91 0.02 -11.38
N PRO A 58 -9.38 0.68 -12.42
CA PRO A 58 -10.03 0.76 -13.72
C PRO A 58 -10.00 -0.60 -14.43
N ALA A 59 -10.88 -0.75 -15.41
CA ALA A 59 -10.90 -1.93 -16.27
C ALA A 59 -9.78 -1.90 -17.31
N ASP A 60 -9.44 -0.69 -17.82
CA ASP A 60 -8.32 -0.48 -18.72
C ASP A 60 -7.02 -0.37 -17.90
N PRO A 61 -6.00 -1.19 -18.16
CA PRO A 61 -4.71 -1.09 -17.47
C PRO A 61 -3.93 0.20 -17.78
N HIS A 62 -4.29 0.95 -18.83
CA HIS A 62 -3.68 2.25 -19.15
C HIS A 62 -4.26 3.38 -18.30
N ASP A 63 -5.47 3.21 -17.76
CA ASP A 63 -6.08 4.16 -16.86
C ASP A 63 -5.41 4.12 -15.48
N ARG A 64 -5.29 5.28 -14.84
CA ARG A 64 -4.75 5.34 -13.47
C ARG A 64 -5.83 5.00 -12.45
N PRO A 65 -5.51 4.18 -11.43
CA PRO A 65 -6.43 3.97 -10.33
C PRO A 65 -6.66 5.26 -9.55
N ARG A 66 -7.90 5.47 -9.12
CA ARG A 66 -8.27 6.61 -8.29
C ARG A 66 -8.08 6.23 -6.83
N VAL A 67 -7.32 7.04 -6.09
CA VAL A 67 -7.10 6.86 -4.65
C VAL A 67 -7.82 7.95 -3.89
N VAL A 68 -8.67 7.57 -2.94
CA VAL A 68 -9.39 8.47 -2.06
C VAL A 68 -9.05 8.09 -0.62
N ILE A 69 -8.63 9.07 0.18
CA ILE A 69 -8.30 8.90 1.59
C ILE A 69 -9.22 9.83 2.37
N ARG A 70 -10.13 9.23 3.13
CA ARG A 70 -11.29 9.88 3.75
C ARG A 70 -12.10 10.65 2.70
N THR A 71 -12.02 11.97 2.70
CA THR A 71 -12.70 12.86 1.73
C THR A 71 -11.77 13.43 0.67
N ARG A 72 -10.47 13.10 0.73
CA ARG A 72 -9.43 13.69 -0.11
C ARG A 72 -9.07 12.76 -1.26
N SER A 73 -9.13 13.27 -2.49
CA SER A 73 -8.53 12.60 -3.64
C SER A 73 -7.02 12.74 -3.55
N VAL A 74 -6.30 11.62 -3.63
CA VAL A 74 -4.84 11.56 -3.55
C VAL A 74 -4.29 11.15 -4.90
N GLU A 75 -3.48 12.02 -5.49
CA GLU A 75 -2.84 11.75 -6.77
C GLU A 75 -1.52 11.00 -6.56
N MET A 76 -1.45 9.79 -7.11
CA MET A 76 -0.23 8.98 -7.15
C MET A 76 0.52 9.27 -8.46
N THR A 77 1.63 9.99 -8.36
CA THR A 77 2.41 10.46 -9.52
C THR A 77 3.71 9.68 -9.66
N LYS A 78 3.98 9.12 -10.85
CA LYS A 78 5.27 8.45 -11.12
C LYS A 78 6.39 9.48 -11.21
N THR A 79 7.54 9.20 -10.59
CA THR A 79 8.67 10.15 -10.50
C THR A 79 9.95 9.65 -11.16
N GLY A 80 10.06 8.35 -11.46
CA GLY A 80 11.30 7.76 -11.95
C GLY A 80 11.10 6.67 -13.00
N LEU A 81 12.19 6.39 -13.70
CA LEU A 81 12.35 5.26 -14.60
C LEU A 81 12.92 4.10 -13.78
N TYR A 82 12.30 2.92 -13.80
CA TYR A 82 12.63 1.71 -13.03
C TYR A 82 11.95 1.54 -11.66
N THR A 83 11.30 0.38 -11.45
CA THR A 83 10.31 0.08 -10.38
C THR A 83 9.13 1.06 -10.24
N SER A 84 9.21 2.19 -10.95
CA SER A 84 8.26 3.30 -11.02
C SER A 84 7.91 3.79 -9.60
N PRO A 85 8.84 4.51 -8.93
CA PRO A 85 8.52 5.18 -7.69
C PRO A 85 7.32 6.12 -7.91
N GLU A 86 6.49 6.23 -6.88
CA GLU A 86 5.27 7.03 -6.93
C GLU A 86 5.20 7.95 -5.72
N LYS A 87 5.09 9.25 -5.99
CA LYS A 87 4.90 10.28 -4.98
C LYS A 87 3.44 10.63 -4.79
N PHE A 88 3.13 11.12 -3.60
CA PHE A 88 1.85 11.71 -3.25
C PHE A 88 2.05 12.82 -2.21
N GLN A 89 1.08 13.73 -2.13
CA GLN A 89 1.00 14.69 -1.03
C GLN A 89 0.16 14.06 0.09
N ALA A 90 0.67 14.02 1.32
CA ALA A 90 -0.06 13.51 2.48
C ALA A 90 -0.98 14.59 3.09
N GLN A 91 -1.77 14.22 4.10
CA GLN A 91 -2.67 15.15 4.78
C GLN A 91 -1.97 16.30 5.51
N ASP A 92 -0.69 16.13 5.86
CA ASP A 92 0.13 17.16 6.50
C ASP A 92 0.70 18.19 5.51
N GLY A 93 0.38 18.05 4.22
CA GLY A 93 0.85 18.92 3.14
C GLY A 93 2.23 18.55 2.59
N SER A 94 2.96 17.63 3.23
CA SER A 94 4.27 17.17 2.79
C SER A 94 4.17 16.16 1.64
N ILE A 95 5.20 16.11 0.80
CA ILE A 95 5.28 15.16 -0.31
C ILE A 95 6.15 13.97 0.10
N TYR A 96 5.60 12.77 -0.07
CA TYR A 96 6.27 11.52 0.19
C TYR A 96 6.33 10.68 -1.08
N GLU A 97 7.30 9.77 -1.13
CA GLU A 97 7.54 8.90 -2.27
C GLU A 97 7.69 7.45 -1.82
N TRP A 98 6.86 6.59 -2.41
CA TRP A 98 7.07 5.15 -2.36
C TRP A 98 8.11 4.76 -3.41
N GLN A 99 9.16 4.08 -2.95
CA GLN A 99 10.22 3.55 -3.78
C GLN A 99 10.49 2.09 -3.45
N ILE A 100 11.10 1.36 -4.38
CA ILE A 100 11.62 0.01 -4.14
C ILE A 100 13.13 0.11 -3.95
N SER A 101 13.59 -0.16 -2.73
CA SER A 101 15.01 -0.24 -2.40
C SER A 101 15.30 -1.62 -1.81
N ASN A 102 16.37 -2.28 -2.25
CA ASN A 102 16.72 -3.63 -1.80
C ASN A 102 15.54 -4.62 -1.86
N TYR A 103 14.73 -4.56 -2.93
CA TYR A 103 13.52 -5.36 -3.13
C TYR A 103 12.42 -5.15 -2.09
N ARG A 104 12.40 -3.99 -1.42
CA ARG A 104 11.43 -3.64 -0.38
C ARG A 104 10.76 -2.30 -0.69
N PRO A 105 9.42 -2.21 -0.59
CA PRO A 105 8.71 -0.94 -0.55
C PRO A 105 9.14 -0.10 0.65
N GLN A 106 9.55 1.14 0.38
CA GLN A 106 9.94 2.12 1.37
C GLN A 106 9.28 3.46 1.06
N LEU A 107 8.83 4.15 2.11
CA LEU A 107 8.29 5.49 2.02
C LEU A 107 9.32 6.49 2.54
N VAL A 108 9.64 7.50 1.74
CA VAL A 108 10.59 8.56 2.09
C VAL A 108 9.97 9.95 1.87
N PRO A 109 10.32 10.95 2.69
CA PRO A 109 9.97 12.35 2.41
C PRO A 109 10.83 12.87 1.25
N LEU A 110 10.22 13.52 0.26
CA LEU A 110 10.92 13.94 -0.97
C LEU A 110 11.85 15.16 -0.76
N HIS A 111 11.58 15.98 0.26
CA HIS A 111 12.30 17.24 0.51
C HIS A 111 13.18 17.23 1.77
N ALA A 112 13.29 16.10 2.47
CA ALA A 112 14.30 16.00 3.51
C ALA A 112 15.66 15.77 2.83
N GLY A 113 16.69 16.54 3.20
CA GLY A 113 18.02 16.45 2.58
C GLY A 113 18.65 15.05 2.67
N HIS A 114 19.89 14.91 2.19
CA HIS A 114 20.66 13.68 1.93
C HIS A 114 20.73 12.58 3.03
N ASN A 115 20.06 12.75 4.17
CA ASN A 115 19.89 11.76 5.23
C ASN A 115 18.39 11.48 5.48
N THR A 116 17.68 11.01 4.44
CA THR A 116 16.24 10.71 4.51
C THR A 116 15.99 9.45 5.35
N THR A 117 15.53 9.62 6.59
CA THR A 117 15.00 8.51 7.39
C THR A 117 13.73 7.95 6.74
N TYR A 118 13.66 6.62 6.63
CA TYR A 118 12.46 5.96 6.10
C TYR A 118 11.28 6.15 7.04
N VAL A 119 10.16 6.64 6.50
CA VAL A 119 8.91 6.85 7.25
C VAL A 119 8.13 5.55 7.36
N ALA A 120 8.21 4.71 6.33
CA ALA A 120 7.69 3.36 6.37
C ALA A 120 8.55 2.40 5.56
N THR A 121 8.57 1.13 5.94
CA THR A 121 9.25 0.05 5.21
C THR A 121 8.49 -1.25 5.33
N PHE A 122 8.25 -1.89 4.19
CA PHE A 122 7.63 -3.21 4.16
C PHE A 122 8.67 -4.32 4.09
N LEU A 123 8.65 -5.20 5.09
CA LEU A 123 9.46 -6.42 5.09
C LEU A 123 8.57 -7.58 4.65
N GLN A 124 8.76 -8.02 3.40
CA GLN A 124 8.15 -9.24 2.91
C GLN A 124 8.92 -10.46 3.41
N ARG A 125 8.20 -11.57 3.63
CA ARG A 125 8.80 -12.86 3.91
C ARG A 125 9.59 -13.34 2.68
N LEU A 126 10.89 -13.56 2.83
CA LEU A 126 11.75 -14.11 1.78
C LEU A 126 11.21 -15.48 1.30
N GLN A 127 10.93 -15.61 -0.01
CA GLN A 127 10.69 -16.89 -0.68
C GLN A 127 12.04 -17.42 -1.19
N GLY A 128 12.58 -18.48 -0.56
CA GLY A 128 13.86 -19.11 -0.95
C GLY A 128 14.34 -20.21 0.02
N SER A 129 15.46 -20.86 -0.28
CA SER A 129 16.03 -22.03 0.43
C SER A 129 16.42 -21.79 1.89
N LEU A 130 16.45 -20.54 2.36
CA LEU A 130 16.68 -20.14 3.76
C LEU A 130 15.46 -20.35 4.67
N ARG A 131 14.66 -21.40 4.39
CA ARG A 131 13.34 -21.69 5.00
C ARG A 131 13.37 -22.04 6.49
N ALA A 132 14.50 -22.46 7.05
CA ALA A 132 14.53 -22.98 8.42
C ALA A 132 14.44 -21.90 9.51
N ARG A 133 14.93 -20.67 9.25
CA ARG A 133 15.05 -19.64 10.30
C ARG A 133 13.85 -18.68 10.39
N ASN A 134 13.05 -18.52 9.33
CA ASN A 134 11.93 -17.56 9.27
C ASN A 134 10.55 -18.25 9.12
N ARG A 135 10.35 -19.40 9.78
CA ARG A 135 9.08 -20.14 9.71
C ARG A 135 7.89 -19.41 10.37
N GLY A 136 8.15 -18.43 11.25
CA GLY A 136 7.11 -17.69 12.00
C GLY A 136 6.94 -16.18 11.68
N SER A 137 7.77 -15.58 10.82
CA SER A 137 7.67 -14.12 10.55
C SER A 137 6.59 -13.84 9.49
N SER A 138 5.53 -13.15 9.92
CA SER A 138 4.52 -12.53 9.04
C SER A 138 5.13 -11.34 8.29
N ALA A 139 4.58 -11.02 7.12
CA ALA A 139 4.96 -9.78 6.43
C ALA A 139 4.54 -8.58 7.30
N SER A 140 5.39 -7.57 7.38
CA SER A 140 5.19 -6.45 8.30
C SER A 140 5.51 -5.12 7.63
N LEU A 141 4.65 -4.13 7.86
CA LEU A 141 4.90 -2.75 7.52
C LEU A 141 5.35 -2.02 8.79
N PHE A 142 6.61 -1.61 8.81
CA PHE A 142 7.16 -0.79 9.89
C PHE A 142 6.91 0.66 9.55
N VAL A 143 6.36 1.42 10.49
CA VAL A 143 6.12 2.86 10.36
C VAL A 143 6.90 3.53 11.48
N SER A 144 7.74 4.50 11.13
CA SER A 144 8.51 5.26 12.10
C SER A 144 7.58 6.20 12.89
N PRO A 145 7.96 6.65 14.10
CA PRO A 145 7.15 7.61 14.87
C PRO A 145 6.78 8.86 14.07
N GLU A 146 7.68 9.32 13.20
CA GLU A 146 7.49 10.47 12.30
C GLU A 146 6.45 10.22 11.20
N GLY A 147 5.97 8.99 11.00
CA GLY A 147 4.90 8.66 10.06
C GLY A 147 3.53 8.46 10.71
N ILE A 148 3.45 8.46 12.04
CA ILE A 148 2.21 8.11 12.76
C ILE A 148 1.10 9.13 12.49
N HIS A 149 1.45 10.41 12.33
CA HIS A 149 0.47 11.46 12.04
C HIS A 149 -0.14 11.37 10.64
N ILE A 150 0.46 10.60 9.72
CA ILE A 150 -0.07 10.34 8.37
C ILE A 150 -0.38 8.84 8.16
N LEU A 151 -0.63 8.09 9.22
CA LEU A 151 -0.77 6.63 9.16
C LEU A 151 -1.88 6.18 8.17
N ASP A 152 -3.01 6.87 8.14
CA ASP A 152 -4.10 6.60 7.18
C ASP A 152 -3.59 6.70 5.73
N ASP A 153 -2.83 7.76 5.44
CA ASP A 153 -2.21 7.97 4.13
C ASP A 153 -1.22 6.86 3.79
N ILE A 154 -0.38 6.48 4.75
CA ILE A 154 0.60 5.40 4.59
C ILE A 154 -0.09 4.09 4.24
N ILE A 155 -1.13 3.68 4.96
CA ILE A 155 -1.80 2.39 4.74
C ILE A 155 -2.46 2.35 3.37
N VAL A 156 -3.24 3.37 3.01
CA VAL A 156 -3.97 3.38 1.73
C VAL A 156 -3.00 3.43 0.55
N THR A 157 -2.00 4.31 0.60
CA THR A 157 -1.00 4.43 -0.49
C THR A 157 -0.09 3.22 -0.57
N PHE A 158 0.21 2.56 0.56
CA PHE A 158 0.93 1.28 0.58
C PHE A 158 0.17 0.18 -0.15
N VAL A 159 -1.12 0.01 0.13
CA VAL A 159 -1.98 -0.99 -0.54
C VAL A 159 -2.00 -0.72 -2.04
N TYR A 160 -2.17 0.55 -2.42
CA TYR A 160 -2.12 0.96 -3.83
C TYR A 160 -0.78 0.59 -4.48
N PHE A 161 0.33 1.03 -3.87
CA PHE A 161 1.67 0.94 -4.45
C PHE A 161 2.13 -0.52 -4.58
N VAL A 162 1.94 -1.34 -3.55
CA VAL A 162 2.36 -2.74 -3.59
C VAL A 162 1.53 -3.55 -4.58
N SER A 163 0.23 -3.25 -4.72
CA SER A 163 -0.61 -3.91 -5.72
C SER A 163 -0.13 -3.60 -7.14
N GLN A 164 0.13 -2.32 -7.43
CA GLN A 164 0.70 -1.87 -8.70
C GLN A 164 2.08 -2.46 -8.97
N TRP A 165 2.99 -2.44 -7.99
CA TRP A 165 4.32 -3.00 -8.12
C TRP A 165 4.28 -4.50 -8.42
N ARG A 166 3.49 -5.27 -7.67
CA ARG A 166 3.36 -6.72 -7.87
C ARG A 166 2.73 -7.08 -9.21
N ASP A 167 1.78 -6.29 -9.68
CA ASP A 167 1.19 -6.51 -10.99
C ASP A 167 2.22 -6.29 -12.11
N ARG A 168 3.03 -5.23 -12.01
CA ARG A 168 4.16 -4.99 -12.94
C ARG A 168 5.17 -6.13 -12.92
N GLU A 169 5.53 -6.64 -11.74
CA GLU A 169 6.44 -7.78 -11.61
C GLU A 169 5.88 -9.06 -12.23
N ARG A 170 4.56 -9.32 -12.13
CA ARG A 170 3.91 -10.46 -12.80
C ARG A 170 3.94 -10.35 -14.32
N HIS A 171 3.80 -9.13 -14.86
CA HIS A 171 3.87 -8.90 -16.30
C HIS A 171 5.29 -9.02 -16.86
N ARG A 172 6.32 -8.67 -16.06
CA ARG A 172 7.73 -8.84 -16.44
C ARG A 172 8.21 -10.29 -16.44
N ALA A 173 7.60 -11.14 -15.60
CA ALA A 173 7.97 -12.55 -15.49
C ALA A 173 7.32 -13.45 -16.55
N ARG A 174 6.52 -12.90 -17.47
CA ARG A 174 5.89 -13.58 -18.60
C ARG A 174 6.61 -13.23 -19.88
#